data_AF-A0A9P7KAJ3-F1
#
_entry.id   AF-A0A9P7KAJ3-F1
#
_cell.length_a   1.000
_cell.length_b   1.000
_cell.length_c   1.000
_cell.angle_alpha   90.00
_cell.angle_beta   90.00
_cell.angle_gamma   90.00
#
_symmetry.space_group_name_H-M   'P 1'
#
loop_
_entity.id
_entity.type
_entity.pdbx_description
1 polymer ?
#
loop_
_entity_poly.entity_id
_entity_poly.type
_entity_poly.pdbx_seq_one_letter_code
_entity_poly.pdbx_strand_id
1 'polypeptide(L)'
;MNDLNTELDALFAHKPDRLFTPKLRNEPLPVLTPPSTFHHQHLDERMTLKRIVYSPTFAAHLSTFVAKSYQTIDEEHVFLPSLEAGFDTLTTLLHSLTPLAGRVDAKSIGRAYETVTAHLAGQLTSTLSLHYRTSWWYTSIVFKHGALAHPKGCDSEAFNENFSISLLRPNSGDDELGLYEISNEAWESMDEATQKLLVEVWKRFPILALWQMFCATEQSADVLKAMEGLASQEISAKSTVVAPGYRPSRRVTTPGPDAMDTTWFTTLSPFAQDSLRTCSAEKQDSEDDLPHWADVTVDSAAEEALGSASNDTIAKCAIQRAWTRAVEEDSSFAVFHCGNFERIAYRHRSSQTFFISELIDVANFDNPPYGELHVGLYMAILADVFDRTQQLVQADANTMHLGDALSAPIGYGSTGDVYAGSIELLSSTGGTLSLPNVAIKFAFAPKQQKRIQHEFQIHQHLRSSGVTGIPLVIGLFQDTQSGIMALVMNDVGRSLAHRIPENEGDALFSVSPSER
;
A
#
# COMPACT_ATOMS: atom_id res chain seq x y z
N MET A 1 3.10 15.78 35.79
CA MET A 1 2.96 16.33 34.42
C MET A 1 4.19 17.10 33.97
N ASN A 2 4.71 18.09 34.72
CA ASN A 2 5.90 18.84 34.28
C ASN A 2 7.16 17.98 34.04
N ASP A 3 7.30 16.84 34.71
CA ASP A 3 8.44 15.94 34.53
C ASP A 3 8.31 15.13 33.23
N LEU A 4 7.19 14.41 33.04
CA LEU A 4 6.96 13.56 31.88
C LEU A 4 7.03 14.29 30.53
N ASN A 5 6.46 15.50 30.44
CA ASN A 5 6.53 16.28 29.19
C ASN A 5 7.98 16.66 28.89
N THR A 6 8.77 17.03 29.91
CA THR A 6 10.20 17.36 29.74
C THR A 6 11.00 16.14 29.28
N GLU A 7 10.69 14.95 29.81
CA GLU A 7 11.37 13.73 29.38
C GLU A 7 10.97 13.29 27.96
N LEU A 8 9.69 13.41 27.61
CA LEU A 8 9.21 13.14 26.24
C LEU A 8 9.84 14.13 25.24
N ASP A 9 9.93 15.42 25.60
CA ASP A 9 10.65 16.42 24.81
C ASP A 9 12.13 16.03 24.61
N ALA A 10 12.78 15.46 25.64
CA ALA A 10 14.15 14.97 25.51
C ALA A 10 14.27 13.76 24.58
N LEU A 11 13.28 12.84 24.60
CA LEU A 11 13.22 11.70 23.68
C LEU A 11 12.97 12.15 22.24
N PHE A 12 12.08 13.12 22.03
CA PHE A 12 11.82 13.70 20.71
C PHE A 12 13.02 14.47 20.18
N ALA A 13 13.72 15.19 21.05
CA ALA A 13 14.95 15.91 20.73
C ALA A 13 16.16 14.98 20.49
N HIS A 14 16.02 13.67 20.69
CA HIS A 14 17.09 12.71 20.47
C HIS A 14 17.59 12.74 19.03
N LYS A 15 18.92 12.80 18.87
CA LYS A 15 19.63 12.74 17.59
C LYS A 15 20.68 11.64 17.67
N PRO A 16 20.69 10.68 16.73
CA PRO A 16 21.75 9.69 16.65
C PRO A 16 23.10 10.34 16.32
N ASP A 17 24.17 9.79 16.90
CA ASP A 17 25.53 10.14 16.50
C ASP A 17 25.81 9.74 15.05
N ARG A 18 26.74 10.44 14.40
CA ARG A 18 27.21 10.06 13.06
C ARG A 18 27.88 8.69 13.10
N LEU A 19 27.35 7.76 12.31
CA LEU A 19 27.85 6.39 12.24
C LEU A 19 29.20 6.27 11.52
N PHE A 20 29.55 7.24 10.66
CA PHE A 20 30.86 7.27 10.03
C PHE A 20 31.48 8.67 10.00
N THR A 21 32.78 8.70 10.31
CA THR A 21 33.67 9.84 10.04
C THR A 21 34.72 9.40 9.01
N PRO A 22 34.99 10.18 7.95
CA PRO A 22 35.80 9.77 6.79
C PRO A 22 37.25 9.30 7.04
N LYS A 23 37.76 9.35 8.28
CA LYS A 23 39.20 9.34 8.56
C LYS A 23 39.79 8.06 9.16
N LEU A 24 39.02 7.00 9.39
CA LEU A 24 39.44 5.95 10.32
C LEU A 24 39.79 4.56 9.74
N ARG A 25 39.72 4.31 8.42
CA ARG A 25 40.02 2.95 7.91
C ARG A 25 40.91 2.90 6.67
N ASN A 26 41.86 1.96 6.73
CA ASN A 26 42.66 1.45 5.62
C ASN A 26 42.00 0.23 4.95
N GLU A 27 40.78 -0.14 5.34
CA GLU A 27 40.04 -1.26 4.73
C GLU A 27 39.27 -0.79 3.49
N PRO A 28 39.13 -1.65 2.46
CA PRO A 28 38.35 -1.31 1.27
C PRO A 28 36.88 -1.09 1.65
N LEU A 29 36.33 0.05 1.25
CA LEU A 29 34.91 0.36 1.44
C LEU A 29 34.05 -0.49 0.48
N PRO A 30 32.85 -0.93 0.90
CA PRO A 30 31.91 -1.56 -0.01
C PRO A 30 31.59 -0.63 -1.18
N VAL A 31 31.74 -1.12 -2.41
CA VAL A 31 31.39 -0.37 -3.62
C VAL A 31 29.90 -0.48 -3.86
N LEU A 32 29.23 0.67 -3.97
CA LEU A 32 27.81 0.70 -4.26
C LEU A 32 27.59 0.44 -5.76
N THR A 33 26.88 -0.63 -6.07
CA THR A 33 26.44 -0.96 -7.43
C THR A 33 24.94 -0.67 -7.58
N PRO A 34 24.45 -0.34 -8.78
CA PRO A 34 23.02 -0.19 -9.01
C PRO A 34 22.28 -1.47 -8.62
N PRO A 35 21.18 -1.39 -7.83
CA PRO A 35 20.34 -2.56 -7.59
C PRO A 35 19.79 -3.09 -8.90
N SER A 36 19.68 -4.41 -9.05
CA SER A 36 19.20 -5.04 -10.29
C SER A 36 17.75 -4.66 -10.58
N THR A 37 17.49 -4.01 -11.72
CA THR A 37 16.17 -3.43 -12.06
C THR A 37 15.33 -4.26 -13.03
N PHE A 38 15.81 -5.43 -13.48
CA PHE A 38 15.22 -6.19 -14.59
C PHE A 38 13.70 -6.41 -14.47
N HIS A 39 13.20 -6.72 -13.26
CA HIS A 39 11.79 -7.07 -13.05
C HIS A 39 10.89 -5.86 -12.77
N HIS A 40 11.45 -4.65 -12.74
CA HIS A 40 10.74 -3.46 -12.27
C HIS A 40 10.03 -2.68 -13.39
N GLN A 41 10.31 -2.99 -14.66
CA GLN A 41 9.83 -2.19 -15.79
C GLN A 41 8.98 -2.96 -16.83
N HIS A 42 8.80 -4.28 -16.73
CA HIS A 42 8.33 -5.06 -17.90
C HIS A 42 7.23 -6.10 -17.69
N LEU A 43 6.66 -6.28 -16.49
CA LEU A 43 5.61 -7.29 -16.27
C LEU A 43 4.25 -6.72 -15.81
N ASP A 44 4.23 -5.50 -15.26
CA ASP A 44 3.02 -4.84 -14.75
C ASP A 44 3.20 -3.32 -14.84
N GLU A 45 2.27 -2.61 -15.49
CA GLU A 45 2.33 -1.15 -15.63
C GLU A 45 2.46 -0.46 -14.26
N ARG A 46 1.86 -1.06 -13.22
CA ARG A 46 1.86 -0.53 -11.85
C ARG A 46 3.27 -0.49 -11.24
N MET A 47 4.16 -1.38 -11.68
CA MET A 47 5.56 -1.40 -11.23
C MET A 47 6.39 -0.30 -11.85
N THR A 48 5.90 0.40 -12.88
CA THR A 48 6.62 1.52 -13.49
C THR A 48 6.37 2.80 -12.70
N LEU A 49 7.42 3.42 -12.17
CA LEU A 49 7.31 4.74 -11.56
C LEU A 49 7.16 5.79 -12.66
N LYS A 50 6.08 6.58 -12.66
CA LYS A 50 5.84 7.59 -13.69
C LYS A 50 6.51 8.93 -13.35
N ARG A 51 6.50 9.31 -12.07
CA ARG A 51 6.93 10.66 -11.65
C ARG A 51 7.58 10.67 -10.27
N ILE A 52 8.64 11.47 -10.11
CA ILE A 52 9.21 11.83 -8.82
C ILE A 52 8.90 13.30 -8.53
N VAL A 53 8.40 13.58 -7.33
CA VAL A 53 8.10 14.94 -6.87
C VAL A 53 8.89 15.24 -5.60
N TYR A 54 9.61 16.36 -5.59
CA TYR A 54 10.29 16.83 -4.40
C TYR A 54 9.30 17.53 -3.47
N SER A 55 9.31 17.15 -2.18
CA SER A 55 8.43 17.68 -1.15
C SER A 55 9.26 18.10 0.07
N PRO A 56 9.83 19.32 0.07
CA PRO A 56 10.72 19.77 1.14
C PRO A 56 10.00 19.92 2.49
N THR A 57 8.71 20.22 2.48
CA THR A 57 7.92 20.38 3.72
C THR A 57 7.40 19.07 4.28
N PHE A 58 7.70 17.93 3.63
CA PHE A 58 7.14 16.65 4.03
C PHE A 58 7.58 16.23 5.44
N ALA A 59 8.86 16.40 5.77
CA ALA A 59 9.38 16.11 7.11
C ALA A 59 8.67 16.93 8.20
N ALA A 60 8.44 18.22 7.93
CA ALA A 60 7.69 19.12 8.81
C ALA A 60 6.20 18.75 8.95
N HIS A 61 5.60 18.08 7.97
CA HIS A 61 4.22 17.61 8.12
C HIS A 61 4.11 16.36 9.00
N LEU A 62 5.16 15.54 9.12
CA LEU A 62 5.12 14.34 9.94
C LEU A 62 4.97 14.66 11.44
N SER A 63 5.54 15.77 11.93
CA SER A 63 5.35 16.21 13.33
C SER A 63 3.90 16.57 13.66
N THR A 64 3.08 16.91 12.67
CA THR A 64 1.66 17.21 12.91
C THR A 64 0.88 16.01 13.46
N PHE A 65 1.33 14.79 13.18
CA PHE A 65 0.74 13.57 13.75
C PHE A 65 1.01 13.47 15.25
N VAL A 66 2.22 13.80 15.67
CA VAL A 66 2.62 13.83 17.08
C VAL A 66 1.79 14.87 17.82
N ALA A 67 1.73 16.10 17.28
CA ALA A 67 0.93 17.18 17.86
C ALA A 67 -0.56 16.82 17.98
N LYS A 68 -1.15 16.22 16.94
CA LYS A 68 -2.56 15.77 16.96
C LYS A 68 -2.79 14.70 18.02
N SER A 69 -1.88 13.74 18.17
CA SER A 69 -1.99 12.70 19.21
C SER A 69 -1.97 13.30 20.61
N TYR A 70 -1.05 14.23 20.90
CA TYR A 70 -1.03 14.95 22.18
C TYR A 70 -2.32 15.72 22.45
N GLN A 71 -2.83 16.41 21.43
CA GLN A 71 -4.09 17.12 21.54
C GLN A 71 -5.22 16.18 21.97
N THR A 72 -5.35 15.01 21.32
CA THR A 72 -6.36 14.01 21.69
C THR A 72 -6.19 13.53 23.14
N ILE A 73 -4.95 13.23 23.56
CA ILE A 73 -4.66 12.74 24.91
C ILE A 73 -5.02 13.80 25.98
N ASP A 74 -4.72 15.06 25.72
CA ASP A 74 -5.04 16.18 26.61
C ASP A 74 -6.56 16.43 26.71
N GLU A 75 -7.25 16.42 25.56
CA GLU A 75 -8.71 16.55 25.47
C GLU A 75 -9.45 15.43 26.22
N GLU A 76 -8.91 14.20 26.19
CA GLU A 76 -9.47 13.05 26.91
C GLU A 76 -9.00 12.95 28.37
N HIS A 77 -8.14 13.87 28.82
CA HIS A 77 -7.57 13.90 30.17
C HIS A 77 -6.92 12.57 30.59
N VAL A 78 -6.23 11.90 29.66
CA VAL A 78 -5.55 10.64 29.94
C VAL A 78 -4.13 10.88 30.43
N PHE A 79 -3.77 10.15 31.49
CA PHE A 79 -2.41 10.15 32.03
C PHE A 79 -1.58 9.11 31.31
N LEU A 80 -0.52 9.57 30.65
CA LEU A 80 0.48 8.69 30.05
C LEU A 80 1.31 7.98 31.12
N PRO A 81 1.78 6.74 30.85
CA PRO A 81 2.61 5.99 31.78
C PRO A 81 3.95 6.68 32.04
N SER A 82 4.48 6.52 33.27
CA SER A 82 5.82 7.03 33.63
C SER A 82 6.90 6.40 32.74
N LEU A 83 7.92 7.17 32.35
CA LEU A 83 9.03 6.61 31.56
C LEU A 83 9.88 5.61 32.35
N GLU A 84 9.96 5.74 33.68
CA GLU A 84 10.62 4.77 34.56
C GLU A 84 9.99 3.38 34.43
N ALA A 85 8.67 3.34 34.21
CA ALA A 85 7.89 2.13 33.99
C ALA A 85 7.87 1.73 32.50
N GLY A 86 9.00 1.81 31.78
CA GLY A 86 8.99 1.49 30.35
C GLY A 86 10.34 1.53 29.66
N PHE A 87 11.19 2.46 30.10
CA PHE A 87 12.37 2.88 29.37
C PHE A 87 13.70 2.62 30.11
N ASP A 88 13.73 1.83 31.19
CA ASP A 88 14.99 1.38 31.81
C ASP A 88 15.95 0.77 30.77
N THR A 89 15.40 0.07 29.77
CA THR A 89 16.12 -0.46 28.61
C THR A 89 16.57 0.61 27.64
N LEU A 90 15.84 1.72 27.50
CA LEU A 90 16.07 2.72 26.45
C LEU A 90 17.11 3.76 26.86
N THR A 91 17.07 4.20 28.11
CA THR A 91 18.17 4.97 28.71
C THR A 91 19.45 4.14 28.66
N THR A 92 19.37 2.85 29.00
CA THR A 92 20.49 1.92 28.85
C THR A 92 20.90 1.75 27.37
N LEU A 93 19.95 1.65 26.42
CA LEU A 93 20.22 1.53 24.98
C LEU A 93 20.96 2.75 24.46
N LEU A 94 20.45 3.96 24.71
CA LEU A 94 21.06 5.23 24.34
C LEU A 94 22.49 5.37 24.89
N HIS A 95 22.74 4.93 26.12
CA HIS A 95 24.09 4.93 26.73
C HIS A 95 24.96 3.75 26.26
N SER A 96 24.35 2.63 25.84
CA SER A 96 25.02 1.41 25.37
C SER A 96 25.22 1.37 23.85
N LEU A 97 24.93 2.49 23.17
CA LEU A 97 25.37 2.74 21.80
C LEU A 97 26.89 2.83 21.80
N THR A 98 27.53 1.67 21.95
CA THR A 98 28.88 1.45 21.47
C THR A 98 28.86 1.95 20.03
N PRO A 99 29.75 2.89 19.65
CA PRO A 99 29.92 3.25 18.26
C PRO A 99 29.98 1.92 17.50
N LEU A 100 29.17 1.74 16.47
CA LEU A 100 29.32 0.63 15.54
C LEU A 100 30.71 0.80 14.92
N ALA A 101 31.73 0.37 15.67
CA ALA A 101 33.10 0.82 15.51
C ALA A 101 33.65 0.16 14.26
N GLY A 102 33.36 0.82 13.15
CA GLY A 102 33.71 0.48 11.79
C GLY A 102 32.92 -0.66 11.14
N ARG A 103 31.67 -0.92 11.49
CA ARG A 103 30.83 -1.66 10.53
C ARG A 103 30.04 -0.66 9.69
N VAL A 104 30.44 -0.55 8.43
CA VAL A 104 29.85 0.39 7.46
C VAL A 104 28.93 -0.29 6.46
N ASP A 105 28.67 -1.58 6.59
CA ASP A 105 27.78 -2.31 5.68
C ASP A 105 26.30 -1.97 5.92
N ALA A 106 25.48 -2.05 4.87
CA ALA A 106 24.07 -1.70 4.90
C ALA A 106 23.26 -2.43 5.98
N LYS A 107 23.60 -3.70 6.27
CA LYS A 107 22.91 -4.47 7.31
C LYS A 107 23.24 -3.94 8.71
N SER A 108 24.50 -3.60 8.96
CA SER A 108 24.92 -2.97 10.22
C SER A 108 24.27 -1.61 10.42
N ILE A 109 24.11 -0.81 9.35
CA ILE A 109 23.36 0.45 9.40
C ILE A 109 21.90 0.22 9.78
N GLY A 110 21.24 -0.78 9.19
CA GLY A 110 19.86 -1.08 9.56
C GLY A 110 19.70 -1.59 11.00
N ARG A 111 20.68 -2.34 11.52
CA ARG A 111 20.72 -2.72 12.95
C ARG A 111 20.97 -1.52 13.86
N ALA A 112 21.76 -0.56 13.42
CA ALA A 112 21.94 0.72 14.11
C ALA A 112 20.60 1.43 14.26
N TYR A 113 19.91 1.63 13.13
CA TYR A 113 18.60 2.26 13.07
C TYR A 113 17.57 1.54 13.96
N GLU A 114 17.55 0.20 13.90
CA GLU A 114 16.69 -0.63 14.76
C GLU A 114 16.88 -0.33 16.25
N THR A 115 18.14 -0.25 16.67
CA THR A 115 18.55 -0.10 18.08
C THR A 115 18.33 1.33 18.59
N VAL A 116 18.67 2.32 17.77
CA VAL A 116 18.71 3.74 18.19
C VAL A 116 17.37 4.44 17.99
N THR A 117 16.68 4.12 16.90
CA THR A 117 15.55 4.93 16.41
C THR A 117 14.27 4.13 16.35
N ALA A 118 14.30 2.95 15.72
CA ALA A 118 13.09 2.20 15.43
C ALA A 118 12.38 1.69 16.69
N HIS A 119 13.14 1.27 17.72
CA HIS A 119 12.57 0.79 18.97
C HIS A 119 11.81 1.91 19.70
N LEU A 120 12.45 3.07 19.84
CA LEU A 120 11.85 4.26 20.46
C LEU A 120 10.61 4.72 19.67
N ALA A 121 10.75 4.90 18.36
CA ALA A 121 9.65 5.34 17.50
C ALA A 121 8.48 4.35 17.53
N GLY A 122 8.76 3.05 17.51
CA GLY A 122 7.77 1.98 17.60
C GLY A 122 7.00 2.02 18.92
N GLN A 123 7.69 2.09 20.05
CA GLN A 123 7.06 2.15 21.38
C GLN A 123 6.21 3.42 21.56
N LEU A 124 6.79 4.59 21.30
CA LEU A 124 6.07 5.86 21.44
C LEU A 124 4.84 5.90 20.53
N THR A 125 4.99 5.51 19.26
CA THR A 125 3.85 5.47 18.33
C THR A 125 2.77 4.50 18.78
N SER A 126 3.14 3.30 19.23
CA SER A 126 2.18 2.28 19.65
C SER A 126 1.35 2.77 20.82
N THR A 127 1.99 3.32 21.86
CA THR A 127 1.29 3.89 23.00
C THR A 127 0.44 5.08 22.58
N LEU A 128 1.04 6.09 21.94
CA LEU A 128 0.36 7.35 21.63
C LEU A 128 -0.78 7.20 20.61
N SER A 129 -0.76 6.17 19.77
CA SER A 129 -1.74 6.00 18.68
C SER A 129 -2.73 4.86 18.89
N LEU A 130 -2.37 3.81 19.65
CA LEU A 130 -3.19 2.60 19.77
C LEU A 130 -3.67 2.36 21.19
N HIS A 131 -2.79 2.52 22.18
CA HIS A 131 -3.06 2.06 23.54
C HIS A 131 -2.55 3.06 24.60
N TYR A 132 -2.94 4.33 24.50
CA TYR A 132 -2.47 5.42 25.39
C TYR A 132 -3.03 5.35 26.83
N ARG A 133 -3.89 4.36 27.11
CA ARG A 133 -4.50 4.10 28.42
C ARG A 133 -3.78 3.01 29.23
N THR A 134 -2.69 2.45 28.70
CA THR A 134 -1.93 1.39 29.37
C THR A 134 -1.06 1.94 30.48
N SER A 135 -0.72 1.07 31.44
CA SER A 135 0.20 1.43 32.53
C SER A 135 1.67 1.36 32.14
N TRP A 136 1.97 0.87 30.93
CA TRP A 136 3.32 0.64 30.41
C TRP A 136 3.45 1.07 28.94
N TRP A 137 4.68 1.28 28.50
CA TRP A 137 5.03 1.60 27.11
C TRP A 137 5.22 0.33 26.26
N TYR A 138 4.12 -0.28 25.85
CA TYR A 138 4.14 -1.46 24.98
C TYR A 138 4.49 -1.10 23.54
N THR A 139 5.04 -2.07 22.81
CA THR A 139 5.19 -1.97 21.36
C THR A 139 4.15 -2.84 20.68
N SER A 140 3.49 -2.29 19.67
CA SER A 140 2.61 -2.99 18.73
C SER A 140 3.17 -2.94 17.31
N ILE A 141 4.24 -2.16 17.09
CA ILE A 141 4.87 -1.90 15.80
C ILE A 141 6.32 -2.37 15.89
N VAL A 142 6.72 -3.26 14.99
CA VAL A 142 8.07 -3.81 14.96
C VAL A 142 8.78 -3.42 13.67
N PHE A 143 10.01 -2.96 13.83
CA PHE A 143 10.96 -2.87 12.73
C PHE A 143 11.72 -4.19 12.65
N LYS A 144 11.68 -4.84 11.49
CA LYS A 144 12.26 -6.17 11.32
C LYS A 144 13.20 -6.23 10.13
N HIS A 145 14.28 -6.98 10.31
CA HIS A 145 15.11 -7.48 9.21
C HIS A 145 14.60 -8.88 8.83
N GLY A 146 13.73 -8.95 7.83
CA GLY A 146 13.17 -10.19 7.35
C GLY A 146 13.61 -10.44 5.92
N ALA A 147 14.01 -11.68 5.59
CA ALA A 147 14.18 -12.05 4.20
C ALA A 147 12.81 -11.93 3.51
N LEU A 148 12.55 -10.77 2.90
CA LEU A 148 11.59 -10.67 1.80
C LEU A 148 11.93 -11.79 0.84
N ALA A 149 10.93 -12.49 0.29
CA ALA A 149 11.02 -13.82 -0.34
C ALA A 149 12.04 -13.95 -1.48
N HIS A 150 13.31 -13.75 -1.17
CA HIS A 150 14.43 -13.57 -2.06
C HIS A 150 15.34 -14.77 -1.88
N PRO A 151 15.84 -15.34 -2.98
CA PRO A 151 16.84 -16.38 -2.89
C PRO A 151 18.04 -15.84 -2.11
N LYS A 152 18.57 -16.66 -1.18
CA LYS A 152 19.81 -16.40 -0.45
C LYS A 152 20.88 -15.92 -1.44
N GLY A 153 21.25 -14.62 -1.41
CA GLY A 153 22.30 -14.09 -2.30
C GLY A 153 22.22 -12.63 -2.72
N CYS A 154 21.12 -11.90 -2.46
CA CYS A 154 21.00 -10.47 -2.83
C CYS A 154 21.41 -9.47 -1.72
N ASP A 155 21.82 -9.95 -0.54
CA ASP A 155 22.39 -9.07 0.49
C ASP A 155 23.77 -8.60 0.02
N SER A 156 23.85 -7.40 -0.54
CA SER A 156 25.13 -6.73 -0.76
C SER A 156 25.57 -6.06 0.52
N GLU A 157 26.87 -6.07 0.82
CA GLU A 157 27.43 -5.25 1.90
C GLU A 157 27.13 -3.76 1.70
N ALA A 158 26.93 -3.33 0.45
CA ALA A 158 26.67 -1.93 0.10
C ALA A 158 25.19 -1.53 0.13
N PHE A 159 24.25 -2.48 -0.03
CA PHE A 159 22.82 -2.19 -0.16
C PHE A 159 21.96 -3.33 0.37
N ASN A 160 20.98 -3.01 1.22
CA ASN A 160 20.06 -3.97 1.82
C ASN A 160 18.64 -3.39 1.92
N GLU A 161 17.66 -4.08 1.36
CA GLU A 161 16.26 -3.67 1.29
C GLU A 161 15.31 -4.56 2.13
N ASN A 162 15.88 -5.44 2.96
CA ASN A 162 15.14 -6.43 3.75
C ASN A 162 14.63 -5.88 5.10
N PHE A 163 14.59 -4.56 5.23
CA PHE A 163 14.12 -3.87 6.43
C PHE A 163 12.70 -3.34 6.21
N SER A 164 11.83 -3.54 7.19
CA SER A 164 10.42 -3.18 7.07
C SER A 164 9.77 -2.92 8.41
N ILE A 165 8.64 -2.22 8.39
CA ILE A 165 7.74 -2.11 9.54
C ILE A 165 6.56 -3.07 9.36
N SER A 166 6.20 -3.74 10.45
CA SER A 166 4.99 -4.56 10.57
C SER A 166 4.32 -4.34 11.93
N LEU A 167 3.07 -4.76 12.03
CA LEU A 167 2.41 -4.89 13.32
C LEU A 167 2.74 -6.24 13.97
N LEU A 168 2.89 -6.24 15.28
CA LEU A 168 2.86 -7.45 16.09
C LEU A 168 1.45 -8.05 16.08
N ARG A 169 1.33 -9.35 16.31
CA ARG A 169 0.03 -10.05 16.35
C ARG A 169 -0.42 -10.21 17.80
N PRO A 170 -1.72 -10.38 18.08
CA PRO A 170 -2.15 -10.75 19.42
C PRO A 170 -1.67 -12.16 19.71
N ASN A 171 -1.43 -12.44 21.00
CA ASN A 171 -0.97 -13.74 21.45
C ASN A 171 -1.96 -14.83 20.99
N SER A 172 -1.51 -15.71 20.08
CA SER A 172 -2.31 -16.85 19.62
C SER A 172 -2.03 -18.12 20.43
N GLY A 173 -1.10 -18.06 21.39
CA GLY A 173 -0.65 -19.19 22.19
C GLY A 173 0.24 -20.19 21.45
N ASP A 174 0.55 -19.93 20.17
CA ASP A 174 1.25 -20.87 19.29
C ASP A 174 2.76 -20.58 19.16
N ASP A 175 3.25 -19.42 19.62
CA ASP A 175 4.67 -19.05 19.51
C ASP A 175 5.39 -19.25 20.87
N GLU A 176 6.17 -20.32 20.99
CA GLU A 176 6.87 -20.74 22.23
C GLU A 176 7.81 -19.67 22.83
N LEU A 177 8.13 -18.60 22.08
CA LEU A 177 9.04 -17.55 22.52
C LEU A 177 8.33 -16.25 22.96
N GLY A 178 7.07 -16.00 22.59
CA GLY A 178 6.32 -14.79 22.98
C GLY A 178 6.98 -13.44 22.61
N LEU A 179 8.03 -13.43 21.79
CA LEU A 179 8.86 -12.24 21.51
C LEU A 179 8.27 -11.31 20.43
N TYR A 180 7.16 -11.70 19.79
CA TYR A 180 6.57 -10.97 18.66
C TYR A 180 5.04 -10.80 18.80
N GLU A 181 4.58 -10.63 20.04
CA GLU A 181 3.17 -10.51 20.35
C GLU A 181 2.84 -9.17 21.01
N ILE A 182 1.66 -8.63 20.70
CA ILE A 182 1.10 -7.50 21.43
C ILE A 182 0.77 -7.98 22.84
N SER A 183 1.20 -7.22 23.85
CA SER A 183 0.81 -7.47 25.24
C SER A 183 -0.70 -7.53 25.40
N ASN A 184 -1.22 -8.48 26.18
CA ASN A 184 -2.65 -8.56 26.47
C ASN A 184 -3.18 -7.25 27.10
N GLU A 185 -2.40 -6.59 27.97
CA GLU A 185 -2.80 -5.30 28.54
C GLU A 185 -2.94 -4.23 27.45
N ALA A 186 -2.00 -4.17 26.50
CA ALA A 186 -2.08 -3.25 25.38
C ALA A 186 -3.29 -3.54 24.51
N TRP A 187 -3.50 -4.80 24.15
CA TRP A 187 -4.63 -5.23 23.32
C TRP A 187 -5.97 -4.91 23.99
N GLU A 188 -6.14 -5.30 25.25
CA GLU A 188 -7.38 -5.10 26.02
C GLU A 188 -7.70 -3.63 26.30
N SER A 189 -6.68 -2.75 26.31
CA SER A 189 -6.89 -1.32 26.48
C SER A 189 -7.44 -0.60 25.23
N MET A 190 -7.32 -1.23 24.06
CA MET A 190 -7.84 -0.70 22.79
C MET A 190 -9.37 -0.86 22.73
N ASP A 191 -10.05 0.06 22.08
CA ASP A 191 -11.48 -0.10 21.80
C ASP A 191 -11.73 -1.22 20.77
N GLU A 192 -12.95 -1.76 20.77
CA GLU A 192 -13.34 -2.88 19.89
C GLU A 192 -13.21 -2.54 18.40
N ALA A 193 -13.42 -1.27 18.01
CA ALA A 193 -13.30 -0.85 16.61
C ALA A 193 -11.83 -0.86 16.18
N THR A 194 -10.92 -0.36 17.01
CA THR A 194 -9.47 -0.40 16.80
C THR A 194 -8.96 -1.85 16.73
N GLN A 195 -9.40 -2.73 17.65
CA GLN A 195 -9.04 -4.15 17.61
C GLN A 195 -9.49 -4.83 16.30
N LYS A 196 -10.75 -4.62 15.89
CA LYS A 196 -11.28 -5.15 14.62
C LYS A 196 -10.51 -4.62 13.41
N LEU A 197 -10.14 -3.34 13.43
CA LEU A 197 -9.37 -2.72 12.37
C LEU A 197 -7.97 -3.34 12.27
N LEU A 198 -7.27 -3.54 13.39
CA LEU A 198 -5.96 -4.20 13.43
C LEU A 198 -6.02 -5.63 12.87
N VAL A 199 -7.09 -6.37 13.18
CA VAL A 199 -7.32 -7.70 12.61
C VAL A 199 -7.42 -7.66 11.09
N GLU A 200 -8.11 -6.67 10.52
CA GLU A 200 -8.19 -6.48 9.08
C GLU A 200 -6.85 -6.03 8.47
N VAL A 201 -6.10 -5.17 9.17
CA VAL A 201 -4.76 -4.76 8.74
C VAL A 201 -3.84 -5.97 8.62
N TRP A 202 -3.79 -6.87 9.60
CA TRP A 202 -2.92 -8.06 9.53
C TRP A 202 -3.23 -9.00 8.38
N LYS A 203 -4.51 -9.09 7.98
CA LYS A 203 -4.92 -9.92 6.85
C LYS A 203 -4.44 -9.35 5.52
N ARG A 204 -4.42 -8.01 5.40
CA ARG A 204 -4.22 -7.30 4.13
C ARG A 204 -2.79 -6.81 3.95
N PHE A 205 -2.16 -6.30 5.01
CA PHE A 205 -0.91 -5.56 4.98
C PHE A 205 0.15 -6.20 5.89
N PRO A 206 0.87 -7.22 5.40
CA PRO A 206 1.94 -7.85 6.18
C PRO A 206 3.13 -6.90 6.41
N ILE A 207 3.32 -5.91 5.53
CA ILE A 207 4.36 -4.88 5.60
C ILE A 207 3.71 -3.52 5.39
N LEU A 208 3.98 -2.59 6.32
CA LEU A 208 3.40 -1.25 6.30
C LEU A 208 4.28 -0.26 5.55
N ALA A 209 5.60 -0.39 5.71
CA ALA A 209 6.60 0.50 5.13
C ALA A 209 7.95 -0.20 4.98
N LEU A 210 8.79 0.33 4.09
CA LEU A 210 10.02 -0.30 3.62
C LEU A 210 11.25 0.56 3.91
N TRP A 211 12.38 -0.06 4.21
CA TRP A 211 13.67 0.61 4.38
C TRP A 211 14.71 0.04 3.43
N GLN A 212 15.36 0.93 2.68
CA GLN A 212 16.54 0.66 1.89
C GLN A 212 17.76 1.23 2.60
N MET A 213 18.54 0.34 3.18
CA MET A 213 19.78 0.67 3.87
C MET A 213 20.94 0.64 2.88
N PHE A 214 21.77 1.66 2.93
CA PHE A 214 23.01 1.80 2.17
C PHE A 214 24.19 1.67 3.13
N CYS A 215 25.35 1.28 2.61
CA CYS A 215 26.58 1.37 3.37
C CYS A 215 26.90 2.82 3.76
N ALA A 216 27.56 2.99 4.91
CA ALA A 216 27.98 4.27 5.45
C ALA A 216 29.23 4.80 4.73
N THR A 217 29.04 5.35 3.53
CA THR A 217 30.11 5.91 2.68
C THR A 217 29.73 7.29 2.11
N GLU A 218 30.72 8.05 1.64
CA GLU A 218 30.48 9.30 0.91
C GLU A 218 29.70 9.05 -0.39
N GLN A 219 29.98 7.94 -1.10
CA GLN A 219 29.25 7.57 -2.30
C GLN A 219 27.75 7.39 -2.01
N SER A 220 27.39 6.68 -0.94
CA SER A 220 25.98 6.52 -0.54
C SER A 220 25.33 7.86 -0.20
N ALA A 221 26.04 8.75 0.52
CA ALA A 221 25.54 10.08 0.80
C ALA A 221 25.29 10.89 -0.48
N ASP A 222 26.18 10.78 -1.46
CA ASP A 222 26.02 11.48 -2.74
C ASP A 222 24.92 10.87 -3.63
N VAL A 223 24.67 9.56 -3.54
CA VAL A 223 23.50 8.92 -4.14
C VAL A 223 22.21 9.46 -3.54
N LEU A 224 22.12 9.58 -2.22
CA LEU A 224 20.96 10.17 -1.55
C LEU A 224 20.77 11.64 -1.94
N LYS A 225 21.84 12.44 -2.08
CA LYS A 225 21.75 13.81 -2.61
C LYS A 225 21.22 13.84 -4.04
N ALA A 226 21.73 12.96 -4.91
CA ALA A 226 21.36 12.90 -6.32
C ALA A 226 19.87 12.61 -6.56
N MET A 227 19.17 11.96 -5.61
CA MET A 227 17.73 11.71 -5.70
C MET A 227 16.89 12.98 -5.89
N GLU A 228 17.32 14.12 -5.37
CA GLU A 228 16.62 15.40 -5.57
C GLU A 228 16.69 15.90 -7.01
N GLY A 229 17.82 15.68 -7.69
CA GLY A 229 17.97 16.03 -9.11
C GLY A 229 17.08 15.20 -10.05
N LEU A 230 16.51 14.10 -9.54
CA LEU A 230 15.55 13.27 -10.26
C LEU A 230 14.11 13.79 -10.11
N ALA A 231 13.83 14.63 -9.11
CA ALA A 231 12.55 15.30 -9.01
C ALA A 231 12.41 16.29 -10.19
N SER A 232 11.30 16.21 -10.91
CA SER A 232 11.02 16.90 -12.20
C SER A 232 11.42 16.14 -13.47
N GLN A 233 12.07 14.97 -13.38
CA GLN A 233 12.30 14.12 -14.55
C GLN A 233 11.14 13.13 -14.72
N GLU A 234 10.55 13.08 -15.91
CA GLU A 234 9.70 11.95 -16.28
C GLU A 234 10.58 10.70 -16.42
N ILE A 235 10.28 9.66 -15.66
CA ILE A 235 11.00 8.40 -15.76
C ILE A 235 10.45 7.67 -16.98
N SER A 236 11.18 7.75 -18.09
CA SER A 236 10.87 6.92 -19.26
C SER A 236 11.18 5.45 -18.97
N ALA A 237 10.20 4.58 -19.23
CA ALA A 237 10.27 3.12 -19.10
C ALA A 237 11.29 2.43 -20.03
N LYS A 238 12.10 3.20 -20.77
CA LYS A 238 13.08 2.70 -21.76
C LYS A 238 14.51 2.57 -21.21
N SER A 239 14.71 2.66 -19.90
CA SER A 239 16.05 2.67 -19.30
C SER A 239 16.60 1.25 -19.14
N THR A 240 17.82 1.05 -19.62
CA THR A 240 18.52 -0.22 -19.84
C THR A 240 18.43 -1.21 -18.68
N VAL A 241 18.15 -2.44 -19.06
CA VAL A 241 17.88 -3.61 -18.22
C VAL A 241 19.13 -4.49 -18.17
N VAL A 242 19.64 -4.79 -16.98
CA VAL A 242 20.67 -5.83 -16.81
C VAL A 242 20.38 -6.66 -15.55
N ALA A 243 20.73 -7.95 -15.66
CA ALA A 243 20.96 -8.98 -14.63
C ALA A 243 19.83 -9.99 -14.27
N PRO A 244 20.21 -11.21 -13.84
CA PRO A 244 19.53 -12.47 -14.17
C PRO A 244 18.65 -13.06 -13.05
N GLY A 245 17.66 -13.86 -13.44
CA GLY A 245 17.17 -14.98 -12.62
C GLY A 245 16.17 -14.71 -11.49
N TYR A 246 15.47 -13.58 -11.48
CA TYR A 246 14.42 -13.34 -10.48
C TYR A 246 13.07 -13.98 -10.89
N ARG A 247 12.33 -14.48 -9.90
CA ARG A 247 10.93 -14.89 -10.09
C ARG A 247 10.02 -13.75 -9.63
N PRO A 248 9.03 -13.31 -10.44
CA PRO A 248 8.04 -12.35 -10.01
C PRO A 248 7.30 -12.87 -8.77
N SER A 249 6.93 -11.97 -7.85
CA SER A 249 6.00 -12.32 -6.77
C SER A 249 4.70 -12.84 -7.38
N ARG A 250 4.24 -14.02 -6.93
CA ARG A 250 2.96 -14.60 -7.36
C ARG A 250 1.75 -13.81 -6.85
N ARG A 251 1.93 -12.83 -5.97
CA ARG A 251 0.87 -12.01 -5.42
C ARG A 251 0.66 -10.78 -6.29
N VAL A 252 -0.15 -10.93 -7.34
CA VAL A 252 -0.72 -9.78 -8.04
C VAL A 252 -1.94 -9.36 -7.23
N THR A 253 -1.75 -8.55 -6.19
CA THR A 253 -2.86 -7.90 -5.47
C THR A 253 -3.38 -6.77 -6.36
N THR A 254 -4.71 -6.56 -6.38
CA THR A 254 -5.26 -5.30 -6.88
C THR A 254 -4.64 -4.15 -6.09
N PRO A 255 -4.32 -3.00 -6.73
CA PRO A 255 -3.71 -1.91 -5.99
C PRO A 255 -4.73 -1.42 -4.95
N GLY A 256 -4.35 -1.42 -3.67
CA GLY A 256 -5.18 -0.84 -2.62
C GLY A 256 -5.42 0.66 -2.90
N PRO A 257 -6.45 1.27 -2.31
CA PRO A 257 -6.68 2.70 -2.43
C PRO A 257 -5.50 3.50 -1.86
N ASP A 258 -5.37 4.75 -2.30
CA ASP A 258 -4.55 5.74 -1.61
C ASP A 258 -5.29 6.21 -0.35
N ALA A 259 -4.53 6.57 0.70
CA ALA A 259 -5.15 7.09 1.92
C ALA A 259 -5.78 8.47 1.66
N MET A 260 -7.06 8.63 1.98
CA MET A 260 -7.83 9.83 1.62
C MET A 260 -7.72 10.93 2.67
N ASP A 261 -7.55 10.57 3.94
CA ASP A 261 -7.48 11.50 5.08
C ASP A 261 -6.04 11.76 5.57
N THR A 262 -5.11 11.99 4.64
CA THR A 262 -3.73 12.30 5.04
C THR A 262 -3.35 13.74 4.70
N THR A 263 -2.94 14.47 5.72
CA THR A 263 -2.67 15.92 5.73
C THR A 263 -1.61 16.35 4.69
N TRP A 264 -0.81 15.41 4.18
CA TRP A 264 0.17 15.69 3.13
C TRP A 264 -0.40 15.74 1.70
N PHE A 265 -1.63 15.29 1.43
CA PHE A 265 -2.26 15.52 0.11
C PHE A 265 -2.81 16.93 -0.06
N THR A 266 -3.23 17.59 1.04
CA THR A 266 -3.79 18.95 1.01
C THR A 266 -2.78 20.04 0.65
N THR A 267 -1.47 19.76 0.76
CA THR A 267 -0.41 20.76 0.57
C THR A 267 0.26 20.68 -0.81
N LEU A 268 -0.33 19.93 -1.73
CA LEU A 268 0.14 19.88 -3.11
C LEU A 268 -0.04 21.24 -3.79
N SER A 269 1.05 21.78 -4.35
CA SER A 269 1.09 22.98 -5.20
C SER A 269 -0.08 23.00 -6.22
N PRO A 270 -0.60 24.17 -6.63
CA PRO A 270 -1.63 24.27 -7.68
C PRO A 270 -1.27 23.49 -8.96
N PHE A 271 0.02 23.34 -9.26
CA PHE A 271 0.53 22.54 -10.38
C PHE A 271 0.29 21.03 -10.23
N ALA A 272 0.37 20.51 -9.00
CA ALA A 272 0.05 19.11 -8.70
C ALA A 272 -1.46 18.89 -8.68
N GLN A 273 -2.27 19.90 -8.32
CA GLN A 273 -3.73 19.87 -8.37
C GLN A 273 -4.29 19.88 -9.82
N ASP A 274 -3.63 20.54 -10.78
CA ASP A 274 -4.05 20.52 -12.19
C ASP A 274 -3.80 19.18 -12.89
N SER A 275 -2.76 18.44 -12.49
CA SER A 275 -2.56 17.05 -12.93
C SER A 275 -3.55 16.06 -12.32
N LEU A 276 -4.16 16.39 -11.16
CA LEU A 276 -5.19 15.56 -10.51
C LEU A 276 -6.54 15.61 -11.24
N ARG A 277 -6.75 16.58 -12.15
CA ARG A 277 -8.01 16.75 -12.89
C ARG A 277 -8.02 16.18 -14.31
N THR A 278 -6.86 15.80 -14.85
CA THR A 278 -6.73 15.42 -16.28
C THR A 278 -6.60 13.91 -16.53
N CYS A 279 -6.60 13.05 -15.51
CA CYS A 279 -6.45 11.60 -15.66
C CYS A 279 -7.78 10.81 -15.75
N SER A 280 -8.84 11.40 -16.29
CA SER A 280 -10.16 10.74 -16.47
C SER A 280 -10.47 10.43 -17.95
N ALA A 281 -9.49 9.88 -18.68
CA ALA A 281 -9.71 9.39 -20.03
C ALA A 281 -8.74 8.24 -20.33
N GLU A 282 -9.03 7.04 -19.79
CA GLU A 282 -8.37 5.83 -20.24
C GLU A 282 -8.90 5.45 -21.63
N LYS A 283 -7.97 5.36 -22.59
CA LYS A 283 -8.21 4.75 -23.89
C LYS A 283 -8.14 3.24 -23.72
N GLN A 284 -9.19 2.57 -24.19
CA GLN A 284 -9.28 1.12 -24.26
C GLN A 284 -8.46 0.64 -25.46
N ASP A 285 -7.22 0.19 -25.23
CA ASP A 285 -6.41 -0.47 -26.25
C ASP A 285 -6.77 -1.97 -26.32
N SER A 286 -6.81 -2.48 -27.55
CA SER A 286 -7.27 -3.81 -27.93
C SER A 286 -6.25 -4.90 -27.56
N GLU A 287 -6.68 -5.91 -26.81
CA GLU A 287 -5.98 -7.18 -26.63
C GLU A 287 -6.09 -8.05 -27.89
N ASP A 288 -5.01 -8.14 -28.66
CA ASP A 288 -4.66 -9.32 -29.47
C ASP A 288 -3.18 -9.20 -29.83
N ASP A 289 -2.31 -9.70 -28.95
CA ASP A 289 -0.99 -10.27 -29.26
C ASP A 289 -0.30 -10.73 -27.96
N LEU A 290 -0.26 -12.05 -27.71
CA LEU A 290 0.55 -12.63 -26.63
C LEU A 290 2.02 -12.65 -27.08
N PRO A 291 2.96 -11.99 -26.37
CA PRO A 291 4.35 -12.02 -26.76
C PRO A 291 4.97 -13.39 -26.43
N HIS A 292 5.56 -14.00 -27.47
CA HIS A 292 6.44 -15.15 -27.35
C HIS A 292 7.65 -14.74 -26.48
N TRP A 293 7.93 -15.50 -25.42
CA TRP A 293 9.14 -15.30 -24.62
C TRP A 293 10.37 -15.52 -25.51
N ALA A 294 11.23 -14.52 -25.61
CA ALA A 294 12.55 -14.65 -26.21
C ALA A 294 13.57 -14.93 -25.11
N ASP A 295 14.45 -15.90 -25.33
CA ASP A 295 15.61 -16.11 -24.46
C ASP A 295 16.54 -14.90 -24.54
N VAL A 296 16.60 -14.13 -23.45
CA VAL A 296 17.48 -12.96 -23.33
C VAL A 296 18.87 -13.46 -22.91
N THR A 297 19.81 -13.44 -23.84
CA THR A 297 21.24 -13.59 -23.54
C THR A 297 21.80 -12.28 -22.99
N VAL A 298 22.51 -12.36 -21.86
CA VAL A 298 23.20 -11.22 -21.25
C VAL A 298 24.46 -10.92 -22.07
N ASP A 299 24.59 -9.68 -22.53
CA ASP A 299 25.79 -9.21 -23.21
C ASP A 299 26.89 -8.96 -22.16
N SER A 300 28.00 -9.69 -22.21
CA SER A 300 29.06 -9.65 -21.20
C SER A 300 29.72 -8.27 -21.06
N ALA A 301 29.56 -7.41 -22.06
CA ALA A 301 30.02 -6.01 -22.02
C ALA A 301 29.19 -5.12 -21.07
N ALA A 302 27.94 -5.49 -20.74
CA ALA A 302 27.09 -4.74 -19.83
C ALA A 302 27.46 -4.93 -18.35
N GLU A 303 28.06 -6.08 -18.00
CA GLU A 303 28.56 -6.35 -16.64
C GLU A 303 29.83 -5.54 -16.32
N GLU A 304 30.73 -5.33 -17.30
CA GLU A 304 31.95 -4.53 -17.10
C GLU A 304 31.65 -3.01 -16.97
N ALA A 305 30.56 -2.51 -17.58
CA ALA A 305 30.16 -1.10 -17.49
C ALA A 305 29.55 -0.71 -16.12
N LEU A 306 29.03 -1.67 -15.35
CA LEU A 306 28.32 -1.43 -14.08
C LEU A 306 29.23 -0.93 -12.95
N GLY A 307 30.54 -1.22 -13.02
CA GLY A 307 31.53 -0.76 -12.04
C GLY A 307 31.80 0.75 -12.05
N SER A 308 31.21 1.50 -12.99
CA SER A 308 31.37 2.96 -13.13
C SER A 308 30.04 3.72 -13.19
N ALA A 309 28.95 3.12 -12.68
CA ALA A 309 27.64 3.76 -12.70
C ALA A 309 27.66 5.10 -11.94
N SER A 310 27.12 6.15 -12.55
CA SER A 310 27.01 7.46 -11.90
C SER A 310 26.08 7.41 -10.69
N ASN A 311 26.28 8.32 -9.74
CA ASN A 311 25.40 8.43 -8.57
C ASN A 311 23.93 8.64 -8.98
N ASP A 312 23.66 9.39 -10.04
CA ASP A 312 22.30 9.57 -10.61
C ASP A 312 21.70 8.24 -11.09
N THR A 313 22.52 7.38 -11.72
CA THR A 313 22.08 6.06 -12.19
C THR A 313 21.72 5.19 -10.99
N ILE A 314 22.58 5.15 -9.97
CA ILE A 314 22.33 4.38 -8.75
C ILE A 314 21.09 4.91 -8.03
N ALA A 315 20.95 6.23 -7.88
CA ALA A 315 19.79 6.87 -7.27
C ALA A 315 18.48 6.53 -8.01
N LYS A 316 18.49 6.58 -9.34
CA LYS A 316 17.33 6.21 -10.17
C LYS A 316 16.97 4.74 -9.99
N CYS A 317 17.95 3.84 -9.99
CA CYS A 317 17.73 2.41 -9.75
C CYS A 317 17.19 2.13 -8.34
N ALA A 318 17.73 2.80 -7.32
CA ALA A 318 17.26 2.67 -5.94
C ALA A 318 15.81 3.13 -5.78
N ILE A 319 15.46 4.30 -6.32
CA ILE A 319 14.09 4.82 -6.30
C ILE A 319 13.12 3.87 -7.03
N GLN A 320 13.48 3.42 -8.23
CA GLN A 320 12.65 2.47 -8.98
C GLN A 320 12.48 1.15 -8.23
N ARG A 321 13.53 0.64 -7.58
CA ARG A 321 13.45 -0.55 -6.73
C ARG A 321 12.50 -0.34 -5.55
N ALA A 322 12.63 0.79 -4.85
CA ALA A 322 11.77 1.13 -3.71
C ALA A 322 10.30 1.21 -4.13
N TRP A 323 10.01 1.84 -5.27
CA TRP A 323 8.68 1.87 -5.86
C TRP A 323 8.14 0.46 -6.13
N THR A 324 8.91 -0.39 -6.80
CA THR A 324 8.45 -1.74 -7.11
C THR A 324 8.22 -2.58 -5.85
N ARG A 325 9.10 -2.49 -4.86
CA ARG A 325 8.89 -3.15 -3.56
C ARG A 325 7.61 -2.63 -2.87
N ALA A 326 7.37 -1.33 -2.92
CA ALA A 326 6.15 -0.74 -2.37
C ALA A 326 4.88 -1.20 -3.11
N VAL A 327 4.97 -1.45 -4.42
CA VAL A 327 3.89 -2.06 -5.22
C VAL A 327 3.65 -3.51 -4.81
N GLU A 328 4.71 -4.31 -4.69
CA GLU A 328 4.64 -5.74 -4.34
C GLU A 328 4.05 -5.99 -2.95
N GLU A 329 4.39 -5.14 -1.98
CA GLU A 329 3.95 -5.27 -0.58
C GLU A 329 2.74 -4.37 -0.24
N ASP A 330 2.22 -3.64 -1.24
CA ASP A 330 1.19 -2.61 -1.10
C ASP A 330 1.45 -1.60 0.06
N SER A 331 2.71 -1.19 0.20
CA SER A 331 3.14 -0.18 1.18
C SER A 331 3.08 1.23 0.59
N SER A 332 2.80 2.22 1.44
CA SER A 332 2.78 3.64 1.04
C SER A 332 4.12 4.35 1.25
N PHE A 333 4.93 3.90 2.21
CA PHE A 333 6.17 4.60 2.60
C PHE A 333 7.41 3.79 2.27
N ALA A 334 8.48 4.49 1.89
CA ALA A 334 9.82 3.94 1.87
C ALA A 334 10.83 4.94 2.44
N VAL A 335 11.90 4.42 3.05
CA VAL A 335 12.99 5.22 3.60
C VAL A 335 14.31 4.78 2.99
N PHE A 336 15.14 5.74 2.59
CA PHE A 336 16.51 5.53 2.10
C PHE A 336 17.48 6.03 3.15
N HIS A 337 18.34 5.17 3.69
CA HIS A 337 19.16 5.51 4.86
C HIS A 337 20.60 5.02 4.70
N CYS A 338 21.59 5.90 4.88
CA CYS A 338 23.02 5.55 4.81
C CYS A 338 23.79 5.77 6.12
N GLY A 339 23.07 5.97 7.22
CA GLY A 339 23.65 6.17 8.56
C GLY A 339 23.70 7.63 8.96
N ASN A 340 24.34 8.45 8.12
CA ASN A 340 24.45 9.90 8.36
C ASN A 340 23.37 10.71 7.65
N PHE A 341 22.81 10.17 6.56
CA PHE A 341 21.78 10.84 5.79
C PHE A 341 20.60 9.91 5.52
N GLU A 342 19.43 10.52 5.43
CA GLU A 342 18.17 9.84 5.14
C GLU A 342 17.32 10.64 4.13
N ARG A 343 16.50 9.94 3.36
CA ARG A 343 15.31 10.50 2.71
C ARG A 343 14.10 9.63 2.98
N ILE A 344 12.97 10.27 3.24
CA ILE A 344 11.66 9.62 3.40
C ILE A 344 10.87 9.85 2.12
N ALA A 345 10.23 8.80 1.63
CA ALA A 345 9.38 8.86 0.45
C ALA A 345 7.99 8.29 0.73
N TYR A 346 6.99 8.84 0.05
CA TYR A 346 5.63 8.30 0.04
C TYR A 346 5.08 8.16 -1.38
N ARG A 347 4.33 7.09 -1.57
CA ARG A 347 3.75 6.65 -2.84
C ARG A 347 2.31 7.13 -2.94
N HIS A 348 1.99 7.73 -4.08
CA HIS A 348 0.63 7.95 -4.54
C HIS A 348 0.37 6.98 -5.71
N ARG A 349 -0.49 5.99 -5.46
CA ARG A 349 -0.71 4.83 -6.32
C ARG A 349 -1.38 5.23 -7.62
N SER A 350 -2.46 6.01 -7.53
CA SER A 350 -3.29 6.36 -8.68
C SER A 350 -2.52 7.12 -9.77
N SER A 351 -1.65 8.06 -9.38
CA SER A 351 -0.81 8.82 -10.32
C SER A 351 0.58 8.24 -10.52
N GLN A 352 0.86 7.06 -9.96
CA GLN A 352 2.18 6.42 -9.94
C GLN A 352 3.32 7.40 -9.64
N THR A 353 3.14 8.20 -8.59
CA THR A 353 4.05 9.27 -8.21
C THR A 353 4.70 8.95 -6.88
N PHE A 354 6.01 9.18 -6.81
CA PHE A 354 6.77 9.03 -5.59
C PHE A 354 7.27 10.39 -5.11
N PHE A 355 6.79 10.80 -3.96
CA PHE A 355 7.17 12.04 -3.33
C PHE A 355 8.36 11.77 -2.42
N ILE A 356 9.39 12.62 -2.50
CA ILE A 356 10.63 12.47 -1.72
C ILE A 356 10.84 13.70 -0.84
N SER A 357 11.26 13.49 0.41
CA SER A 357 11.59 14.55 1.36
C SER A 357 12.84 15.32 0.95
N GLU A 358 13.12 16.41 1.66
CA GLU A 358 14.48 16.96 1.78
C GLU A 358 15.49 15.94 2.31
N LEU A 359 16.78 16.22 2.13
CA LEU A 359 17.84 15.39 2.67
C LEU A 359 17.94 15.62 4.18
N ILE A 360 17.71 14.58 4.95
CA ILE A 360 17.80 14.62 6.41
C ILE A 360 19.24 14.30 6.81
N ASP A 361 19.93 15.23 7.47
CA ASP A 361 21.21 14.97 8.15
C ASP A 361 20.92 14.45 9.55
N VAL A 362 20.97 13.13 9.74
CA VAL A 362 20.49 12.41 10.93
C VAL A 362 20.98 13.04 12.24
N ALA A 363 22.24 13.50 12.28
CA ALA A 363 22.85 14.06 13.48
C ALA A 363 22.54 15.55 13.72
N ASN A 364 22.12 16.28 12.68
CA ASN A 364 21.96 17.74 12.71
C ASN A 364 20.56 18.21 12.28
N PHE A 365 19.60 17.30 12.16
CA PHE A 365 18.25 17.63 11.75
C PHE A 365 17.42 18.11 12.95
N ASP A 366 16.96 19.36 12.87
CA ASP A 366 16.41 20.08 14.03
C ASP A 366 14.94 20.50 13.85
N ASN A 367 14.38 20.37 12.65
CA ASN A 367 13.04 20.87 12.37
C ASN A 367 12.25 19.94 11.43
N PRO A 368 11.46 18.99 11.97
CA PRO A 368 11.36 18.66 13.39
C PRO A 368 12.62 17.92 13.89
N PRO A 369 12.86 17.88 15.21
CA PRO A 369 13.90 17.02 15.78
C PRO A 369 13.77 15.57 15.31
N TYR A 370 14.91 14.88 15.13
CA TYR A 370 14.93 13.55 14.51
C TYR A 370 14.07 12.50 15.24
N GLY A 371 14.07 12.49 16.58
CA GLY A 371 13.18 11.61 17.35
C GLY A 371 11.70 11.86 17.05
N GLU A 372 11.28 13.13 17.06
CA GLU A 372 9.92 13.54 16.70
C GLU A 372 9.57 13.17 15.25
N LEU A 373 10.50 13.38 14.31
CA LEU A 373 10.34 13.03 12.90
C LEU A 373 9.98 11.55 12.73
N HIS A 374 10.69 10.64 13.39
CA HIS A 374 10.46 9.20 13.24
C HIS A 374 9.21 8.72 13.97
N VAL A 375 8.86 9.31 15.12
CA VAL A 375 7.56 9.04 15.75
C VAL A 375 6.44 9.51 14.83
N GLY A 376 6.55 10.72 14.27
CA GLY A 376 5.61 11.24 13.28
C GLY A 376 5.50 10.36 12.03
N LEU A 377 6.63 9.84 11.52
CA LEU A 377 6.66 8.89 10.41
C LEU A 377 5.90 7.59 10.73
N TYR A 378 6.11 7.02 11.90
CA TYR A 378 5.45 5.77 12.31
C TYR A 378 3.94 5.98 12.51
N MET A 379 3.55 7.11 13.11
CA MET A 379 2.14 7.52 13.22
C MET A 379 1.50 7.71 11.84
N ALA A 380 2.20 8.37 10.92
CA ALA A 380 1.77 8.56 9.54
C ALA A 380 1.55 7.21 8.81
N ILE A 381 2.45 6.25 9.01
CA ILE A 381 2.32 4.89 8.46
C ILE A 381 1.08 4.17 9.03
N LEU A 382 0.84 4.28 10.34
CA LEU A 382 -0.38 3.71 10.96
C LEU A 382 -1.65 4.36 10.42
N ALA A 383 -1.68 5.69 10.33
CA ALA A 383 -2.84 6.41 9.83
C ALA A 383 -3.16 6.03 8.37
N ASP A 384 -2.14 5.93 7.51
CA ASP A 384 -2.29 5.48 6.12
C ASP A 384 -2.91 4.08 6.05
N VAL A 385 -2.38 3.12 6.80
CA VAL A 385 -2.88 1.75 6.70
C VAL A 385 -4.28 1.60 7.30
N PHE A 386 -4.60 2.35 8.34
CA PHE A 386 -5.94 2.38 8.93
C PHE A 386 -6.98 2.93 7.96
N ASP A 387 -6.72 4.10 7.38
CA ASP A 387 -7.61 4.72 6.41
C ASP A 387 -7.84 3.78 5.20
N ARG A 388 -6.77 3.21 4.64
CA ARG A 388 -6.87 2.28 3.51
C ARG A 388 -7.62 1.00 3.88
N THR A 389 -7.42 0.49 5.09
CA THR A 389 -8.17 -0.69 5.57
C THR A 389 -9.65 -0.37 5.69
N GLN A 390 -10.01 0.79 6.25
CA GLN A 390 -11.41 1.22 6.35
C GLN A 390 -12.05 1.37 4.97
N GLN A 391 -11.35 1.99 4.01
CA GLN A 391 -11.83 2.10 2.63
C GLN A 391 -12.07 0.72 2.00
N LEU A 392 -11.16 -0.24 2.20
CA LEU A 392 -11.30 -1.60 1.69
C LEU A 392 -12.43 -2.36 2.38
N VAL A 393 -12.57 -2.25 3.70
CA VAL A 393 -13.69 -2.86 4.44
C VAL A 393 -15.02 -2.28 3.98
N GLN A 394 -15.08 -0.96 3.75
CA GLN A 394 -16.27 -0.31 3.21
C GLN A 394 -16.55 -0.73 1.76
N ALA A 395 -15.52 -0.87 0.92
CA ALA A 395 -15.66 -1.37 -0.44
C ALA A 395 -16.16 -2.83 -0.45
N ASP A 396 -15.65 -3.67 0.45
CA ASP A 396 -16.08 -5.06 0.61
C ASP A 396 -17.55 -5.12 1.08
N ALA A 397 -17.96 -4.25 2.01
CA ALA A 397 -19.36 -4.11 2.44
C ALA A 397 -20.28 -3.56 1.33
N ASN A 398 -19.75 -2.67 0.48
CA ASN A 398 -20.47 -2.10 -0.67
C ASN A 398 -20.49 -3.06 -1.87
N THR A 399 -19.65 -4.09 -1.88
CA THR A 399 -19.62 -5.14 -2.90
C THR A 399 -20.84 -6.03 -2.68
N MET A 400 -21.97 -5.59 -3.23
CA MET A 400 -23.23 -6.29 -3.43
C MET A 400 -23.37 -7.60 -2.62
N HIS A 401 -23.98 -7.52 -1.43
CA HIS A 401 -24.46 -8.68 -0.67
C HIS A 401 -25.58 -9.40 -1.44
N LEU A 402 -25.21 -10.12 -2.49
CA LEU A 402 -26.14 -10.89 -3.30
C LEU A 402 -26.47 -12.24 -2.65
N GLY A 403 -25.65 -12.71 -1.70
CA GLY A 403 -25.80 -14.01 -1.05
C GLY A 403 -27.17 -14.23 -0.39
N ASP A 404 -27.72 -13.22 0.30
CA ASP A 404 -28.98 -13.35 1.03
C ASP A 404 -30.21 -12.90 0.20
N ALA A 405 -30.00 -12.29 -0.96
CA ALA A 405 -31.05 -11.69 -1.80
C ALA A 405 -31.34 -12.47 -3.09
N LEU A 406 -30.63 -13.58 -3.36
CA LEU A 406 -30.85 -14.43 -4.52
C LEU A 406 -31.76 -15.61 -4.20
N SER A 407 -32.73 -15.84 -5.07
CA SER A 407 -33.45 -17.12 -5.11
C SER A 407 -32.58 -18.23 -5.70
N ALA A 408 -33.10 -19.45 -5.77
CA ALA A 408 -32.54 -20.48 -6.63
C ALA A 408 -32.41 -19.97 -8.09
N PRO A 409 -31.41 -20.46 -8.86
CA PRO A 409 -31.24 -20.10 -10.26
C PRO A 409 -32.51 -20.42 -11.06
N ILE A 410 -32.98 -19.43 -11.82
CA ILE A 410 -34.19 -19.49 -12.65
C ILE A 410 -33.88 -19.86 -14.11
N GLY A 411 -32.60 -19.90 -14.50
CA GLY A 411 -32.18 -20.35 -15.82
C GLY A 411 -30.67 -20.52 -15.94
N TYR A 412 -30.24 -21.43 -16.81
CA TYR A 412 -28.83 -21.70 -17.11
C TYR A 412 -28.58 -21.45 -18.59
N GLY A 413 -27.44 -20.83 -18.94
CA GLY A 413 -27.15 -20.46 -20.31
C GLY A 413 -25.67 -20.37 -20.63
N SER A 414 -25.34 -20.45 -21.92
CA SER A 414 -23.94 -20.37 -22.40
C SER A 414 -23.28 -19.00 -22.18
N THR A 415 -24.05 -17.99 -21.76
CA THR A 415 -23.58 -16.65 -21.40
C THR A 415 -23.52 -16.46 -19.89
N GLY A 416 -24.06 -17.38 -19.09
CA GLY A 416 -24.18 -17.23 -17.65
C GLY A 416 -25.44 -17.86 -17.07
N ASP A 417 -25.49 -17.88 -15.75
CA ASP A 417 -26.62 -18.39 -14.97
C ASP A 417 -27.47 -17.23 -14.46
N VAL A 418 -28.79 -17.38 -14.50
CA VAL A 418 -29.76 -16.34 -14.17
C VAL A 418 -30.46 -16.69 -12.87
N TYR A 419 -30.55 -15.71 -11.98
CA TYR A 419 -31.18 -15.81 -10.67
C TYR A 419 -32.24 -14.72 -10.55
N ALA A 420 -33.35 -15.02 -9.87
CA ALA A 420 -34.25 -13.95 -9.44
C ALA A 420 -33.76 -13.40 -8.09
N GLY A 421 -34.00 -12.12 -7.83
CA GLY A 421 -33.64 -11.52 -6.56
C GLY A 421 -34.14 -10.10 -6.39
N SER A 422 -33.58 -9.44 -5.38
CA SER A 422 -33.70 -8.01 -5.13
C SER A 422 -32.32 -7.39 -5.06
N ILE A 423 -32.18 -6.14 -5.49
CA ILE A 423 -30.94 -5.37 -5.35
C ILE A 423 -31.19 -4.09 -4.59
N GLU A 424 -30.29 -3.76 -3.67
CA GLU A 424 -30.26 -2.45 -3.01
C GLU A 424 -29.13 -1.63 -3.61
N LEU A 425 -29.48 -0.48 -4.17
CA LEU A 425 -28.55 0.44 -4.81
C LEU A 425 -28.46 1.72 -3.99
N LEU A 426 -27.26 2.17 -3.65
CA LEU A 426 -27.06 3.49 -3.09
C LEU A 426 -27.23 4.54 -4.19
N SER A 427 -28.21 5.43 -4.02
CA SER A 427 -28.40 6.59 -4.88
C SER A 427 -27.27 7.58 -4.69
N SER A 428 -26.91 8.30 -5.75
CA SER A 428 -26.00 9.46 -5.69
C SER A 428 -26.48 10.58 -4.75
N THR A 429 -27.73 10.53 -4.30
CA THR A 429 -28.32 11.45 -3.30
C THR A 429 -28.22 10.94 -1.86
N GLY A 430 -27.58 9.78 -1.63
CA GLY A 430 -27.37 9.19 -0.30
C GLY A 430 -28.52 8.32 0.21
N GLY A 431 -29.60 8.15 -0.54
CA GLY A 431 -30.70 7.23 -0.21
C GLY A 431 -30.50 5.83 -0.80
N THR A 432 -31.00 4.79 -0.14
CA THR A 432 -31.01 3.41 -0.68
C THR A 432 -32.24 3.19 -1.54
N LEU A 433 -32.03 2.79 -2.80
CA LEU A 433 -33.05 2.36 -3.74
C LEU A 433 -33.10 0.82 -3.74
N SER A 434 -34.12 0.25 -3.11
CA SER A 434 -34.40 -1.18 -3.21
C SER A 434 -35.23 -1.46 -4.46
N LEU A 435 -34.71 -2.30 -5.35
CA LEU A 435 -35.36 -2.77 -6.56
C LEU A 435 -35.77 -4.25 -6.37
N PRO A 436 -37.03 -4.52 -6.02
CA PRO A 436 -37.54 -5.89 -5.97
C PRO A 436 -37.76 -6.43 -7.39
N ASN A 437 -37.74 -7.77 -7.53
CA ASN A 437 -38.03 -8.49 -8.78
C ASN A 437 -37.06 -8.14 -9.91
N VAL A 438 -35.77 -8.37 -9.67
CA VAL A 438 -34.73 -8.31 -10.69
C VAL A 438 -34.31 -9.71 -11.13
N ALA A 439 -33.93 -9.84 -12.39
CA ALA A 439 -33.21 -10.98 -12.91
C ALA A 439 -31.72 -10.61 -13.00
N ILE A 440 -30.88 -11.42 -12.36
CA ILE A 440 -29.44 -11.21 -12.26
C ILE A 440 -28.75 -12.34 -13.00
N LYS A 441 -28.01 -12.00 -14.05
CA LYS A 441 -27.28 -12.95 -14.87
C LYS A 441 -25.80 -12.89 -14.56
N PHE A 442 -25.23 -13.97 -14.07
CA PHE A 442 -23.82 -14.07 -13.69
C PHE A 442 -22.95 -14.71 -14.76
N ALA A 443 -21.78 -14.12 -14.98
CA ALA A 443 -20.73 -14.64 -15.83
C ALA A 443 -19.48 -14.91 -15.00
N PHE A 444 -19.17 -16.19 -14.79
CA PHE A 444 -18.04 -16.65 -13.99
C PHE A 444 -16.78 -16.85 -14.83
N ALA A 445 -16.93 -17.34 -16.07
CA ALA A 445 -15.80 -17.62 -16.95
C ALA A 445 -15.49 -16.41 -17.88
N PRO A 446 -14.22 -16.19 -18.29
CA PRO A 446 -13.86 -15.07 -19.18
C PRO A 446 -14.66 -15.02 -20.49
N LYS A 447 -14.98 -16.18 -21.06
CA LYS A 447 -15.83 -16.27 -22.27
C LYS A 447 -17.27 -15.83 -22.01
N GLN A 448 -17.81 -16.13 -20.84
CA GLN A 448 -19.14 -15.66 -20.42
C GLN A 448 -19.11 -14.14 -20.20
N GLN A 449 -18.04 -13.61 -19.60
CA GLN A 449 -17.86 -12.18 -19.34
C GLN A 449 -17.81 -11.37 -20.64
N LYS A 450 -17.02 -11.79 -21.65
CA LYS A 450 -17.02 -11.15 -22.97
C LYS A 450 -18.41 -11.13 -23.61
N ARG A 451 -19.18 -12.21 -23.46
CA ARG A 451 -20.55 -12.32 -24.00
C ARG A 451 -21.54 -11.43 -23.25
N ILE A 452 -21.44 -11.34 -21.93
CA ILE A 452 -22.36 -10.52 -21.13
C ILE A 452 -22.10 -9.02 -21.34
N GLN A 453 -20.83 -8.62 -21.54
CA GLN A 453 -20.47 -7.26 -21.95
C GLN A 453 -21.07 -6.91 -23.33
N HIS A 454 -20.94 -7.82 -24.30
CA HIS A 454 -21.53 -7.65 -25.61
C HIS A 454 -23.07 -7.55 -25.55
N GLU A 455 -23.72 -8.39 -24.75
CA GLU A 455 -25.17 -8.36 -24.50
C GLU A 455 -25.61 -7.01 -23.89
N PHE A 456 -24.85 -6.50 -22.91
CA PHE A 456 -25.10 -5.18 -22.31
C PHE A 456 -25.02 -4.06 -23.35
N GLN A 457 -24.00 -4.06 -24.21
CA GLN A 457 -23.85 -3.07 -25.29
C GLN A 457 -25.03 -3.11 -26.27
N ILE A 458 -25.51 -4.31 -26.62
CA ILE A 458 -26.71 -4.46 -27.47
C ILE A 458 -27.93 -3.84 -26.79
N HIS A 459 -28.16 -4.12 -25.50
CA HIS A 459 -29.28 -3.54 -24.76
C HIS A 459 -29.22 -2.00 -24.71
N GLN A 460 -28.03 -1.43 -24.47
CA GLN A 460 -27.84 0.02 -24.51
C GLN A 460 -28.18 0.60 -25.89
N HIS A 461 -27.70 -0.04 -26.96
CA HIS A 461 -27.96 0.38 -28.33
C HIS A 461 -29.46 0.34 -28.67
N LEU A 462 -30.15 -0.76 -28.36
CA LEU A 462 -31.59 -0.91 -28.58
C LEU A 462 -32.39 0.15 -27.82
N ARG A 463 -32.03 0.41 -26.56
CA ARG A 463 -32.67 1.45 -25.74
C ARG A 463 -32.45 2.85 -26.32
N SER A 464 -31.23 3.17 -26.72
CA SER A 464 -30.91 4.46 -27.35
C SER A 464 -31.63 4.66 -28.69
N SER A 465 -31.99 3.56 -29.36
CA SER A 465 -32.73 3.56 -30.63
C SER A 465 -34.26 3.58 -30.44
N GLY A 466 -34.75 3.71 -29.20
CA GLY A 466 -36.19 3.81 -28.92
C GLY A 466 -36.94 2.48 -29.03
N VAL A 467 -36.27 1.33 -29.04
CA VAL A 467 -36.90 0.02 -29.10
C VAL A 467 -37.66 -0.27 -27.81
N THR A 468 -38.95 -0.60 -27.92
CA THR A 468 -39.83 -0.96 -26.80
C THR A 468 -40.01 -2.47 -26.67
N GLY A 469 -40.40 -2.96 -25.49
CA GLY A 469 -40.70 -4.38 -25.26
C GLY A 469 -39.48 -5.26 -24.96
N ILE A 470 -38.33 -4.66 -24.66
CA ILE A 470 -37.11 -5.34 -24.19
C ILE A 470 -36.96 -5.23 -22.67
N PRO A 471 -36.28 -6.19 -22.01
CA PRO A 471 -35.93 -6.06 -20.59
C PRO A 471 -35.16 -4.76 -20.32
N LEU A 472 -35.55 -4.08 -19.25
CA LEU A 472 -34.85 -2.92 -18.72
C LEU A 472 -33.57 -3.39 -18.03
N VAL A 473 -32.44 -3.09 -18.65
CA VAL A 473 -31.14 -3.23 -18.02
C VAL A 473 -30.96 -2.12 -16.99
N ILE A 474 -30.76 -2.53 -15.75
CA ILE A 474 -30.46 -1.66 -14.61
C ILE A 474 -28.97 -1.31 -14.64
N GLY A 475 -28.09 -2.30 -14.86
CA GLY A 475 -26.66 -2.09 -14.95
C GLY A 475 -25.86 -3.35 -15.21
N LEU A 476 -24.59 -3.16 -15.54
CA LEU A 476 -23.58 -4.20 -15.61
C LEU A 476 -22.59 -3.96 -14.47
N PHE A 477 -22.39 -4.97 -13.64
CA PHE A 477 -21.57 -4.92 -12.44
C PHE A 477 -20.45 -5.94 -12.56
N GLN A 478 -19.30 -5.62 -11.96
CA GLN A 478 -18.17 -6.53 -11.87
C GLN A 478 -17.71 -6.54 -10.43
N ASP A 479 -17.66 -7.73 -9.84
CA ASP A 479 -17.02 -7.91 -8.55
C ASP A 479 -15.51 -7.74 -8.73
N THR A 480 -14.96 -6.75 -8.05
CA THR A 480 -13.54 -6.42 -8.10
C THR A 480 -12.66 -7.48 -7.45
N GLN A 481 -13.21 -8.31 -6.56
CA GLN A 481 -12.45 -9.37 -5.89
C GLN A 481 -12.37 -10.66 -6.72
N SER A 482 -13.51 -11.20 -7.13
CA SER A 482 -13.56 -12.47 -7.87
C SER A 482 -13.46 -12.32 -9.39
N GLY A 483 -13.64 -11.10 -9.90
CA GLY A 483 -13.77 -10.82 -11.33
C GLY A 483 -15.09 -11.29 -11.94
N ILE A 484 -16.03 -11.83 -11.14
CA ILE A 484 -17.36 -12.25 -11.62
C ILE A 484 -18.12 -11.03 -12.14
N MET A 485 -18.79 -11.17 -13.28
CA MET A 485 -19.66 -10.13 -13.82
C MET A 485 -21.13 -10.47 -13.63
N ALA A 486 -21.95 -9.45 -13.33
CA ALA A 486 -23.39 -9.57 -13.17
C ALA A 486 -24.11 -8.54 -14.05
N LEU A 487 -24.98 -9.00 -14.95
CA LEU A 487 -25.92 -8.16 -15.67
C LEU A 487 -27.25 -8.16 -14.93
N VAL A 488 -27.66 -6.99 -14.44
CA VAL A 488 -28.89 -6.83 -13.66
C VAL A 488 -29.95 -6.19 -14.54
N MET A 489 -31.10 -6.85 -14.63
CA MET A 489 -32.25 -6.41 -15.41
C MET A 489 -33.53 -6.60 -14.60
N ASN A 490 -34.61 -5.92 -14.97
CA ASN A 490 -35.91 -6.20 -14.38
C ASN A 490 -36.37 -7.63 -14.73
N ASP A 491 -37.05 -8.30 -13.80
CA ASP A 491 -37.70 -9.56 -14.11
C ASP A 491 -38.93 -9.31 -15.01
N VAL A 492 -38.93 -9.90 -16.20
CA VAL A 492 -40.01 -9.80 -17.19
C VAL A 492 -40.96 -11.01 -17.16
N GLY A 493 -40.82 -11.87 -16.14
CA GLY A 493 -41.66 -13.04 -15.91
C GLY A 493 -41.34 -14.20 -16.84
N ARG A 494 -42.34 -15.06 -17.09
CA ARG A 494 -42.16 -16.34 -17.80
C ARG A 494 -41.97 -16.15 -19.30
N SER A 495 -40.95 -16.81 -19.84
CA SER A 495 -40.67 -16.88 -21.28
C SER A 495 -41.81 -17.59 -22.05
N LEU A 496 -41.95 -17.28 -23.34
CA LEU A 496 -42.97 -17.88 -24.20
C LEU A 496 -42.90 -19.41 -24.25
N ALA A 497 -41.71 -19.99 -24.20
CA ALA A 497 -41.52 -21.45 -24.17
C ALA A 497 -42.19 -22.10 -22.94
N HIS A 498 -42.24 -21.40 -21.81
CA HIS A 498 -42.92 -21.85 -20.58
C HIS A 498 -44.40 -21.48 -20.52
N ARG A 499 -44.93 -20.81 -21.56
CA ARG A 499 -46.37 -20.49 -21.68
C ARG A 499 -47.13 -21.48 -22.56
N ILE A 500 -46.44 -22.42 -23.22
CA ILE A 500 -47.08 -23.46 -24.02
C ILE A 500 -47.70 -24.48 -23.06
N PRO A 501 -49.03 -24.66 -23.03
CA PRO A 501 -49.64 -25.70 -22.21
C PRO A 501 -49.22 -27.07 -22.73
N GLU A 502 -48.90 -28.00 -21.84
CA GLU A 502 -48.45 -29.37 -22.16
C GLU A 502 -49.49 -30.23 -22.93
N ASN A 503 -50.69 -29.69 -23.20
CA ASN A 503 -51.74 -30.37 -23.93
C ASN A 503 -51.85 -29.81 -25.36
N GLU A 504 -51.36 -30.56 -26.34
CA GLU A 504 -51.42 -30.31 -27.80
C GLU A 504 -52.84 -30.26 -28.40
N GLY A 505 -53.89 -30.02 -27.60
CA GLY A 505 -55.28 -30.20 -28.01
C GLY A 505 -56.04 -28.97 -28.48
N ASP A 506 -55.89 -27.79 -27.84
CA ASP A 506 -56.94 -26.75 -27.99
C ASP A 506 -56.53 -25.30 -27.65
N ALA A 507 -55.26 -24.91 -27.84
CA ALA A 507 -54.86 -23.52 -27.61
C ALA A 507 -54.84 -22.69 -28.90
N LEU A 508 -56.01 -22.23 -29.36
CA LEU A 508 -56.07 -21.09 -30.27
C LEU A 508 -55.53 -19.86 -29.51
N PHE A 509 -54.36 -19.34 -29.91
CA PHE A 509 -53.85 -18.08 -29.39
C PHE A 509 -54.85 -16.95 -29.67
N SER A 510 -55.64 -16.53 -28.67
CA SER A 510 -56.41 -15.29 -28.75
C SER A 510 -55.58 -14.18 -28.10
N VAL A 511 -54.98 -13.32 -28.93
CA VAL A 511 -54.38 -12.05 -28.48
C VAL A 511 -55.50 -11.17 -27.93
N SER A 512 -55.34 -10.66 -26.71
CA SER A 512 -56.34 -9.78 -26.11
C SER A 512 -56.48 -8.48 -26.92
N PRO A 513 -57.66 -7.82 -26.98
CA PRO A 513 -57.83 -6.56 -27.69
C PRO A 513 -56.87 -5.44 -27.22
N SER A 514 -56.35 -5.54 -25.99
CA SER A 514 -55.36 -4.64 -25.41
C SER A 514 -53.92 -4.88 -25.86
N GLU A 515 -53.64 -6.04 -26.49
CA GLU A 515 -52.32 -6.45 -26.99
C GLU A 515 -52.23 -6.37 -28.54
N ARG A 516 -53.25 -5.78 -29.20
CA ARG A 516 -53.25 -5.51 -30.65
C ARG A 516 -52.72 -4.13 -31.00
#